data_AF-A0A0A8EU30-F1
#
_entry.id   AF-A0A0A8EU30-F1
#
_cell.length_a   1.000
_cell.length_b   1.000
_cell.length_c   1.000
_cell.angle_alpha   90.00
_cell.angle_beta   90.00
_cell.angle_gamma   90.00
#
_symmetry.space_group_name_H-M   'P 1'
#
loop_
_entity.id
_entity.type
_entity.pdbx_description
1 polymer ?
#
loop_
_entity_poly.entity_id
_entity_poly.type
_entity_poly.pdbx_seq_one_letter_code
_entity_poly.pdbx_strand_id
1 'polypeptide(L)'
;MSTGTTTPHEPPCRIRALHTADTVTVYQAYAPSLGLPAARNGRFPAAWKRDRMTWIKPSFLWMMYRCGWATKADQETVLAIEITREGFDRALRRACLSHYVPGLHADRDAWQHALRHSPARVQWDTERDLRLKPLGHRSLQLGLSGEMARAYADEWTVAIRDVTPLARKIHALVRAGDDRSARALLPDERPYPAPEEALAHLR
;
A
#
# COMPACT_ATOMS: atom_id res chain seq x y z
N MET A 1 -38.48 -16.79 10.74
CA MET A 1 -38.10 -16.12 9.48
C MET A 1 -36.70 -15.56 9.66
N SER A 2 -35.67 -16.26 9.17
CA SER A 2 -34.28 -15.78 9.27
C SER A 2 -34.05 -14.73 8.19
N THR A 3 -33.81 -13.50 8.60
CA THR A 3 -33.27 -12.44 7.76
C THR A 3 -31.83 -12.80 7.41
N GLY A 4 -31.63 -13.44 6.26
CA GLY A 4 -30.31 -13.65 5.67
C GLY A 4 -29.66 -12.30 5.46
N THR A 5 -28.64 -12.00 6.26
CA THR A 5 -27.79 -10.83 6.05
C THR A 5 -27.00 -11.11 4.79
N THR A 6 -27.40 -10.50 3.67
CA THR A 6 -26.61 -10.53 2.43
C THR A 6 -25.29 -9.84 2.73
N THR A 7 -24.24 -10.60 3.00
CA THR A 7 -22.88 -10.07 3.03
C THR A 7 -22.62 -9.42 1.68
N PRO A 8 -22.32 -8.11 1.62
CA PRO A 8 -21.97 -7.46 0.36
C PRO A 8 -20.84 -8.26 -0.30
N HIS A 9 -21.03 -8.65 -1.56
CA HIS A 9 -20.00 -9.35 -2.30
C HIS A 9 -18.77 -8.44 -2.42
N GLU A 10 -17.67 -8.82 -1.80
CA GLU A 10 -16.42 -8.08 -1.85
C GLU A 10 -15.91 -8.06 -3.31
N PRO A 11 -15.64 -6.89 -3.92
CA PRO A 11 -15.10 -6.85 -5.28
C PRO A 11 -13.70 -7.48 -5.33
N PRO A 12 -13.31 -8.09 -6.47
CA PRO A 12 -12.01 -8.76 -6.61
C PRO A 12 -10.82 -7.85 -6.30
N CYS A 13 -10.89 -6.58 -6.71
CA CYS A 13 -9.84 -5.58 -6.50
C CYS A 13 -10.43 -4.33 -5.84
N ARG A 14 -9.90 -3.93 -4.69
CA ARG A 14 -10.30 -2.70 -3.99
C ARG A 14 -9.13 -2.11 -3.23
N ILE A 15 -9.01 -0.77 -3.27
CA ILE A 15 -8.07 -0.04 -2.43
C ILE A 15 -8.74 0.15 -1.08
N ARG A 16 -8.07 -0.31 -0.01
CA ARG A 16 -8.44 -0.03 1.38
C ARG A 16 -7.28 0.71 2.02
N ALA A 17 -7.57 1.82 2.69
CA ALA A 17 -6.55 2.69 3.25
C ALA A 17 -7.09 3.46 4.46
N LEU A 18 -6.20 3.87 5.35
CA LEU A 18 -6.50 4.93 6.30
C LEU A 18 -6.38 6.26 5.54
N HIS A 19 -7.44 7.05 5.50
CA HIS A 19 -7.47 8.31 4.74
C HIS A 19 -8.38 9.36 5.39
N THR A 20 -8.03 10.62 5.16
CA THR A 20 -8.82 11.82 5.50
C THR A 20 -9.41 12.43 4.22
N ALA A 21 -9.95 13.64 4.25
CA ALA A 21 -10.33 14.36 3.04
C ALA A 21 -9.13 14.66 2.13
N ASP A 22 -7.95 14.92 2.72
CA ASP A 22 -6.80 15.48 2.00
C ASP A 22 -5.58 14.54 1.95
N THR A 23 -5.59 13.46 2.74
CA THR A 23 -4.44 12.56 2.86
C THR A 23 -4.83 11.08 2.81
N VAL A 24 -3.88 10.25 2.38
CA VAL A 24 -3.93 8.79 2.43
C VAL A 24 -2.67 8.26 3.09
N THR A 25 -2.80 7.27 3.95
CA THR A 25 -1.67 6.58 4.58
C THR A 25 -1.25 5.39 3.73
N VAL A 26 0.05 5.28 3.48
CA VAL A 26 0.68 4.13 2.85
C VAL A 26 1.83 3.62 3.69
N TYR A 27 2.12 2.33 3.58
CA TYR A 27 3.15 1.67 4.37
C TYR A 27 4.33 1.20 3.51
N GLN A 28 5.52 1.33 4.10
CA GLN A 28 6.77 0.79 3.59
C GLN A 28 7.60 0.27 4.76
N ALA A 29 8.53 -0.66 4.49
CA ALA A 29 9.49 -1.12 5.48
C ALA A 29 10.91 -0.93 4.97
N TYR A 30 11.82 -0.61 5.89
CA TYR A 30 13.21 -0.30 5.62
C TYR A 30 14.12 -0.83 6.71
N ALA A 31 15.41 -0.92 6.40
CA ALA A 31 16.47 -1.09 7.39
C ALA A 31 16.42 0.06 8.43
N PRO A 32 16.78 -0.18 9.70
CA PRO A 32 16.79 0.86 10.74
C PRO A 32 17.59 2.11 10.37
N SER A 33 18.69 1.94 9.63
CA SER A 33 19.56 3.03 9.15
C SER A 33 18.85 4.02 8.23
N LEU A 34 17.75 3.62 7.59
CA LEU A 34 16.93 4.48 6.73
C LEU A 34 15.60 4.83 7.39
N GLY A 35 14.92 3.85 7.98
CA GLY A 35 13.58 4.02 8.53
C GLY A 35 13.53 4.94 9.75
N LEU A 36 14.45 4.75 10.71
CA LEU A 36 14.44 5.55 11.94
C LEU A 36 14.73 7.03 11.69
N PRO A 37 15.74 7.43 10.88
CA PRO A 37 15.93 8.83 10.53
C PRO A 37 14.74 9.42 9.77
N ALA A 38 14.07 8.64 8.92
CA ALA A 38 12.91 9.11 8.16
C ALA A 38 11.74 9.48 9.08
N ALA A 39 11.40 8.59 10.03
CA ALA A 39 10.35 8.84 11.02
C ALA A 39 10.71 10.00 11.95
N ARG A 40 11.95 10.03 12.46
CA ARG A 40 12.41 11.09 13.37
C ARG A 40 12.34 12.48 12.73
N ASN A 41 12.70 12.58 11.45
CA ASN A 41 12.82 13.86 10.75
C ASN A 41 11.56 14.24 9.96
N GLY A 42 10.55 13.35 9.91
CA GLY A 42 9.34 13.53 9.11
C GLY A 42 9.57 13.57 7.59
N ARG A 43 10.73 13.12 7.09
CA ARG A 43 11.09 13.17 5.66
C ARG A 43 12.09 12.09 5.28
N PHE A 44 12.08 11.65 4.03
CA PHE A 44 13.09 10.68 3.57
C PHE A 44 14.50 11.28 3.57
N PRO A 45 15.51 10.55 4.11
CA PRO A 45 16.89 11.04 4.13
C PRO A 45 17.49 11.12 2.73
N ALA A 46 18.63 11.81 2.58
CA ALA A 46 19.37 11.87 1.32
C ALA A 46 19.79 10.48 0.81
N ALA A 47 20.03 9.53 1.72
CA ALA A 47 20.33 8.13 1.38
C ALA A 47 19.16 7.38 0.73
N TRP A 48 17.93 7.91 0.79
CA TRP A 48 16.79 7.32 0.12
C TRP A 48 16.87 7.57 -1.40
N LYS A 49 16.84 6.47 -2.18
CA LYS A 49 17.09 6.48 -3.62
C LYS A 49 15.85 6.95 -4.40
N ARG A 50 15.80 8.23 -4.72
CA ARG A 50 14.72 8.88 -5.49
C ARG A 50 14.57 8.37 -6.92
N ASP A 51 15.65 7.87 -7.51
CA ASP A 51 15.63 7.37 -8.89
C ASP A 51 15.21 5.91 -8.99
N ARG A 52 15.06 5.21 -7.86
CA ARG A 52 14.60 3.82 -7.83
C ARG A 52 13.08 3.78 -7.76
N MET A 53 12.48 2.85 -8.50
CA MET A 53 11.08 2.47 -8.28
C MET A 53 10.85 2.13 -6.80
N THR A 54 9.89 2.79 -6.16
CA THR A 54 9.45 2.48 -4.80
C THR A 54 8.02 1.94 -4.79
N TRP A 55 7.73 0.98 -3.91
CA TRP A 55 6.43 0.29 -3.86
C TRP A 55 5.70 0.58 -2.55
N ILE A 56 4.67 1.40 -2.63
CA ILE A 56 3.82 1.80 -1.50
C ILE A 56 2.57 0.91 -1.41
N LYS A 57 2.10 0.65 -0.19
CA LYS A 57 0.97 -0.24 0.10
C LYS A 57 -0.01 0.47 1.01
N PRO A 58 -1.26 0.73 0.59
CA PRO A 58 -2.24 1.31 1.49
C PRO A 58 -2.76 0.33 2.56
N SER A 59 -2.59 -0.99 2.34
CA SER A 59 -2.97 -2.04 3.28
C SER A 59 -1.85 -2.36 4.28
N PHE A 60 -2.16 -2.23 5.58
CA PHE A 60 -1.24 -2.54 6.67
C PHE A 60 -0.90 -4.03 6.72
N LEU A 61 -1.89 -4.91 6.63
CA LEU A 61 -1.67 -6.36 6.71
C LEU A 61 -0.93 -6.89 5.48
N TRP A 62 -1.15 -6.30 4.30
CA TRP A 62 -0.31 -6.58 3.14
C TRP A 62 1.15 -6.18 3.40
N MET A 63 1.39 -5.01 3.99
CA MET A 63 2.74 -4.63 4.41
C MET A 63 3.32 -5.59 5.46
N MET A 64 2.54 -6.03 6.45
CA MET A 64 3.01 -6.94 7.50
C MET A 64 3.40 -8.31 6.93
N TYR A 65 2.67 -8.81 5.95
CA TYR A 65 3.08 -10.00 5.20
C TYR A 65 4.41 -9.79 4.46
N ARG A 66 4.60 -8.62 3.85
CA ARG A 66 5.80 -8.30 3.07
C ARG A 66 7.04 -8.16 3.94
N CYS A 67 6.98 -7.48 5.09
CA CYS A 67 8.11 -7.36 6.03
C CYS A 67 8.18 -8.46 7.10
N GLY A 68 7.22 -9.39 7.13
CA GLY A 68 7.13 -10.43 8.15
C GLY A 68 6.98 -9.85 9.55
N TRP A 69 6.05 -8.91 9.75
CA TRP A 69 5.87 -8.20 11.03
C TRP A 69 7.16 -7.51 11.53
N ALA A 70 7.90 -6.88 10.61
CA ALA A 70 9.16 -6.18 10.89
C ALA A 70 10.31 -7.09 11.39
N THR A 71 10.32 -8.37 10.96
CA THR A 71 11.38 -9.33 11.33
C THR A 71 12.32 -9.69 10.19
N LYS A 72 11.97 -9.35 8.95
CA LYS A 72 12.85 -9.61 7.79
C LYS A 72 14.00 -8.61 7.74
N ALA A 73 15.18 -9.10 7.37
CA ALA A 73 16.36 -8.29 7.12
C ALA A 73 16.06 -7.14 6.15
N ASP A 74 16.60 -5.97 6.44
CA ASP A 74 16.42 -4.70 5.71
C ASP A 74 14.97 -4.17 5.66
N GLN A 75 14.08 -4.70 6.52
CA GLN A 75 12.67 -4.34 6.64
C GLN A 75 12.19 -4.31 8.10
N GLU A 76 13.10 -4.02 9.03
CA GLU A 76 12.87 -4.06 10.47
C GLU A 76 12.18 -2.80 11.00
N THR A 77 12.12 -1.72 10.21
CA THR A 77 11.40 -0.49 10.54
C THR A 77 10.22 -0.29 9.60
N VAL A 78 9.00 -0.32 10.13
CA VAL A 78 7.77 -0.10 9.37
C VAL A 78 7.34 1.35 9.52
N LEU A 79 7.20 2.02 8.39
CA LEU A 79 6.74 3.40 8.33
C LEU A 79 5.28 3.44 7.87
N ALA A 80 4.48 4.24 8.56
CA ALA A 80 3.23 4.79 8.04
C ALA A 80 3.53 6.18 7.48
N ILE A 81 3.45 6.33 6.17
CA ILE A 81 3.69 7.57 5.43
C ILE A 81 2.33 8.14 5.05
N GLU A 82 2.02 9.31 5.57
CA GLU A 82 0.86 10.08 5.17
C GLU A 82 1.25 10.95 3.97
N ILE A 83 0.54 10.78 2.85
CA ILE A 83 0.76 11.53 1.63
C ILE A 83 -0.50 12.28 1.19
N THR A 84 -0.32 13.34 0.41
CA THR A 84 -1.43 14.07 -0.20
C THR A 84 -2.28 13.13 -1.06
N ARG A 85 -3.60 13.28 -0.92
CA ARG A 85 -4.60 12.57 -1.72
C ARG A 85 -4.42 12.89 -3.21
N GLU A 86 -4.18 14.16 -3.52
CA GLU A 86 -3.91 14.62 -4.88
C GLU A 86 -2.74 13.87 -5.53
N GLY A 87 -1.61 13.74 -4.81
CA GLY A 87 -0.44 13.03 -5.30
C GLY A 87 -0.72 11.55 -5.55
N PHE A 88 -1.43 10.89 -4.62
CA PHE A 88 -1.82 9.50 -4.78
C PHE A 88 -2.77 9.29 -5.97
N ASP A 89 -3.79 10.13 -6.12
CA ASP A 89 -4.74 10.04 -7.24
C ASP A 89 -4.06 10.33 -8.58
N ARG A 90 -3.11 11.27 -8.60
CA ARG A 90 -2.27 11.56 -9.78
C ARG A 90 -1.46 10.33 -10.18
N ALA A 91 -0.92 9.59 -9.21
CA ALA A 91 -0.20 8.34 -9.49
C ALA A 91 -1.13 7.25 -10.04
N LEU A 92 -2.33 7.08 -9.47
CA LEU A 92 -3.31 6.11 -9.97
C LEU A 92 -3.71 6.39 -11.42
N ARG A 93 -4.06 7.66 -11.74
CA ARG A 93 -4.44 8.06 -13.11
C ARG A 93 -3.34 7.84 -14.15
N ARG A 94 -2.07 7.86 -13.73
CA ARG A 94 -0.90 7.73 -14.62
C ARG A 94 -0.29 6.33 -14.57
N ALA A 95 -0.90 5.38 -13.86
CA ALA A 95 -0.36 4.06 -13.70
C ALA A 95 -0.67 3.12 -14.87
N CYS A 96 0.15 2.09 -15.01
CA CYS A 96 -0.10 0.93 -15.87
C CYS A 96 -0.09 -0.33 -15.00
N LEU A 97 -0.81 -1.38 -15.42
CA LEU A 97 -0.70 -2.67 -14.74
C LEU A 97 0.71 -3.27 -14.89
N SER A 98 1.24 -3.79 -13.78
CA SER A 98 2.57 -4.41 -13.74
C SER A 98 2.68 -5.73 -14.51
N HIS A 99 1.55 -6.27 -15.01
CA HIS A 99 1.45 -7.49 -15.78
C HIS A 99 0.41 -7.36 -16.89
N TYR A 100 0.58 -8.15 -17.95
CA TYR A 100 -0.37 -8.24 -19.04
C TYR A 100 -1.66 -8.93 -18.59
N VAL A 101 -2.80 -8.33 -18.94
CA VAL A 101 -4.15 -8.85 -18.72
C VAL A 101 -4.88 -8.91 -20.07
N PRO A 102 -5.24 -10.11 -20.57
CA PRO A 102 -6.06 -10.24 -21.77
C PRO A 102 -7.41 -9.53 -21.62
N GLY A 103 -7.88 -8.85 -22.67
CA GLY A 103 -9.16 -8.14 -22.67
C GLY A 103 -9.11 -6.71 -22.10
N LEU A 104 -8.14 -6.42 -21.23
CA LEU A 104 -7.88 -5.06 -20.74
C LEU A 104 -6.82 -4.34 -21.59
N HIS A 105 -5.81 -5.07 -22.06
CA HIS A 105 -4.80 -4.55 -22.98
C HIS A 105 -5.11 -5.04 -24.41
N ALA A 106 -4.85 -4.18 -25.39
CA ALA A 106 -5.02 -4.52 -26.81
C ALA A 106 -4.14 -5.73 -27.20
N ASP A 107 -2.86 -5.67 -26.85
CA ASP A 107 -1.89 -6.74 -27.03
C ASP A 107 -0.69 -6.59 -26.07
N ARG A 108 0.25 -7.53 -26.14
CA ARG A 108 1.45 -7.54 -25.30
C ARG A 108 2.41 -6.38 -25.60
N ASP A 109 2.52 -5.96 -26.86
CA ASP A 109 3.48 -4.93 -27.27
C ASP A 109 3.00 -3.54 -26.83
N ALA A 110 1.71 -3.27 -26.99
CA ALA A 110 1.04 -2.08 -26.48
C ALA A 110 1.15 -1.99 -24.96
N TRP A 111 0.93 -3.09 -24.23
CA TRP A 111 1.14 -3.14 -22.78
C TRP A 111 2.60 -2.87 -22.40
N GLN A 112 3.56 -3.52 -23.04
CA GLN A 112 4.98 -3.30 -22.76
C GLN A 112 5.39 -1.86 -23.05
N HIS A 113 4.87 -1.25 -24.12
CA HIS A 113 5.09 0.15 -24.44
C HIS A 113 4.51 1.04 -23.33
N ALA A 114 3.27 0.84 -22.90
CA ALA A 114 2.67 1.58 -21.80
C ALA A 114 3.47 1.42 -20.49
N LEU A 115 3.90 0.20 -20.15
CA LEU A 115 4.67 -0.13 -18.95
C LEU A 115 6.03 0.58 -18.88
N ARG A 116 6.67 0.81 -20.04
CA ARG A 116 7.94 1.54 -20.14
C ARG A 116 7.80 3.04 -19.95
N HIS A 117 6.68 3.62 -20.39
CA HIS A 117 6.45 5.07 -20.36
C HIS A 117 5.62 5.54 -19.16
N SER A 118 4.97 4.62 -18.45
CA SER A 118 4.19 4.95 -17.27
C SER A 118 5.08 5.16 -16.04
N PRO A 119 4.95 6.31 -15.34
CA PRO A 119 5.75 6.61 -14.16
C PRO A 119 5.25 5.88 -12.91
N ALA A 120 4.10 5.20 -12.99
CA ALA A 120 3.50 4.46 -11.89
C ALA A 120 3.02 3.08 -12.33
N ARG A 121 3.00 2.12 -11.40
CA ARG A 121 2.60 0.74 -11.70
C ARG A 121 1.62 0.22 -10.67
N VAL A 122 0.53 -0.37 -11.11
CA VAL A 122 -0.40 -1.06 -10.22
C VAL A 122 -0.18 -2.56 -10.29
N GLN A 123 -0.06 -3.15 -9.11
CA GLN A 123 -0.10 -4.58 -8.90
C GLN A 123 -1.20 -4.89 -7.89
N TRP A 124 -2.12 -5.78 -8.28
CA TRP A 124 -3.13 -6.32 -7.37
C TRP A 124 -2.61 -7.59 -6.73
N ASP A 125 -2.15 -7.48 -5.50
CA ASP A 125 -1.66 -8.61 -4.72
C ASP A 125 -2.78 -9.19 -3.87
N THR A 126 -2.74 -10.50 -3.62
CA THR A 126 -3.73 -11.14 -2.74
C THR A 126 -3.67 -10.50 -1.35
N GLU A 127 -4.81 -10.09 -0.80
CA GLU A 127 -4.87 -9.53 0.55
C GLU A 127 -4.65 -10.60 1.62
N ARG A 128 -4.39 -10.18 2.84
CA ARG A 128 -4.04 -11.00 4.00
C ARG A 128 -4.97 -10.71 5.16
N ASP A 129 -5.38 -11.77 5.85
CA ASP A 129 -6.02 -11.63 7.16
C ASP A 129 -4.99 -11.32 8.26
N LEU A 130 -5.49 -11.16 9.49
CA LEU A 130 -4.67 -10.90 10.68
C LEU A 130 -3.57 -11.97 10.91
N ARG A 131 -3.81 -13.21 10.49
CA ARG A 131 -2.86 -14.34 10.61
C ARG A 131 -2.04 -14.53 9.34
N LEU A 132 -2.07 -13.54 8.44
CA LEU A 132 -1.41 -13.53 7.15
C LEU A 132 -1.84 -14.69 6.22
N LYS A 133 -3.05 -15.21 6.38
CA LYS A 133 -3.65 -16.14 5.42
C LYS A 133 -4.21 -15.37 4.22
N PRO A 134 -4.15 -15.94 3.01
CA PRO A 134 -4.69 -15.28 1.83
C PRO A 134 -6.21 -15.10 1.91
N LEU A 135 -6.71 -13.95 1.46
CA LEU A 135 -8.14 -13.68 1.31
C LEU A 135 -8.58 -13.80 -0.16
N GLY A 136 -9.90 -13.92 -0.38
CA GLY A 136 -10.50 -14.03 -1.72
C GLY A 136 -10.54 -12.75 -2.54
N HIS A 137 -9.91 -11.67 -2.07
CA HIS A 137 -9.83 -10.38 -2.75
C HIS A 137 -8.40 -9.86 -2.74
N ARG A 138 -8.17 -8.79 -3.52
CA ARG A 138 -6.85 -8.20 -3.74
C ARG A 138 -6.75 -6.79 -3.18
N SER A 139 -5.51 -6.42 -2.89
CA SER A 139 -5.10 -5.12 -2.38
C SER A 139 -4.01 -4.51 -3.25
N LEU A 140 -3.95 -3.19 -3.21
CA LEU A 140 -3.06 -2.41 -4.06
C LEU A 140 -1.61 -2.46 -3.56
N GLN A 141 -0.70 -2.72 -4.49
CA GLN A 141 0.70 -2.33 -4.41
C GLN A 141 0.98 -1.35 -5.56
N LEU A 142 1.28 -0.10 -5.21
CA LEU A 142 1.52 0.98 -6.18
C LEU A 142 3.01 1.28 -6.27
N GLY A 143 3.58 1.04 -7.44
CA GLY A 143 4.96 1.38 -7.79
C GLY A 143 5.03 2.81 -8.29
N LEU A 144 6.00 3.58 -7.81
CA LEU A 144 6.29 4.96 -8.23
C LEU A 144 7.72 5.04 -8.73
N SER A 145 7.93 5.66 -9.89
CA SER A 145 9.24 5.84 -10.52
C SER A 145 9.43 7.24 -11.08
N GLY A 146 10.67 7.59 -11.40
CA GLY A 146 11.00 8.86 -12.05
C GLY A 146 10.50 10.06 -11.25
N GLU A 147 9.74 10.92 -11.90
CA GLU A 147 9.14 12.11 -11.30
C GLU A 147 8.17 11.78 -10.17
N MET A 148 7.48 10.63 -10.20
CA MET A 148 6.53 10.27 -9.14
C MET A 148 7.22 9.81 -7.87
N ALA A 149 8.36 9.13 -7.99
CA ALA A 149 9.16 8.75 -6.81
C ALA A 149 9.76 9.97 -6.11
N ARG A 150 10.20 10.97 -6.88
CA ARG A 150 10.69 12.26 -6.36
C ARG A 150 9.56 13.04 -5.69
N ALA A 151 8.46 13.25 -6.40
CA ALA A 151 7.31 13.98 -5.88
C ALA A 151 6.74 13.30 -4.62
N TYR A 152 6.64 11.96 -4.60
CA TYR A 152 6.27 11.22 -3.40
C TYR A 152 7.14 11.56 -2.18
N ALA A 153 8.47 11.56 -2.37
CA ALA A 153 9.41 11.74 -1.28
C ALA A 153 9.50 13.20 -0.80
N ASP A 154 9.39 14.15 -1.72
CA ASP A 154 9.78 15.55 -1.48
C ASP A 154 8.58 16.53 -1.51
N GLU A 155 7.47 16.18 -2.15
CA GLU A 155 6.30 17.07 -2.34
C GLU A 155 5.04 16.52 -1.67
N TRP A 156 4.75 15.22 -1.79
CA TRP A 156 3.48 14.65 -1.34
C TRP A 156 3.51 14.23 0.12
N THR A 157 4.69 13.94 0.68
CA THR A 157 4.82 13.46 2.06
C THR A 157 4.43 14.55 3.06
N VAL A 158 3.37 14.29 3.82
CA VAL A 158 2.88 15.15 4.90
C VAL A 158 3.49 14.74 6.24
N ALA A 159 3.55 13.43 6.52
CA ALA A 159 4.12 12.92 7.75
C ALA A 159 4.69 11.50 7.58
N ILE A 160 5.70 11.17 8.38
CA ILE A 160 6.27 9.81 8.48
C ILE A 160 6.24 9.39 9.94
N ARG A 161 5.58 8.28 10.24
CA ARG A 161 5.50 7.70 11.59
C ARG A 161 6.14 6.31 11.63
N ASP A 162 6.97 6.05 12.62
CA ASP A 162 7.43 4.69 12.92
C ASP A 162 6.30 3.92 13.62
N VAL A 163 5.73 2.95 12.91
CA VAL A 163 4.67 2.07 13.42
C VAL A 163 5.19 0.67 13.75
N THR A 164 6.52 0.50 13.82
CA THR A 164 7.15 -0.75 14.27
C THR A 164 6.66 -1.21 15.65
N PRO A 165 6.51 -0.32 16.67
CA PRO A 165 5.94 -0.72 17.95
C PRO A 165 4.51 -1.27 17.83
N LEU A 166 3.67 -0.66 16.99
CA LEU A 166 2.32 -1.13 16.72
C LEU A 166 2.33 -2.51 16.05
N ALA A 167 3.14 -2.67 15.00
CA ALA A 167 3.30 -3.95 14.29
C ALA A 167 3.73 -5.08 15.24
N ARG A 168 4.73 -4.83 16.09
CA ARG A 168 5.21 -5.81 17.07
C ARG A 168 4.16 -6.13 18.12
N LYS A 169 3.41 -5.13 18.61
CA LYS A 169 2.32 -5.33 19.57
C LYS A 169 1.20 -6.21 19.00
N ILE A 170 0.75 -5.92 17.77
CA ILE A 170 -0.26 -6.73 17.07
C ILE A 170 0.25 -8.16 16.86
N HIS A 171 1.50 -8.31 16.37
CA HIS A 171 2.08 -9.64 16.15
C HIS A 171 2.19 -10.46 17.45
N ALA A 172 2.57 -9.83 18.57
CA ALA A 172 2.61 -10.49 19.87
C ALA A 172 1.23 -11.01 20.30
N LEU A 173 0.17 -10.20 20.13
CA LEU A 173 -1.21 -10.61 20.43
C LEU A 173 -1.67 -11.77 19.55
N VAL A 174 -1.37 -11.73 18.24
CA VAL A 174 -1.67 -12.84 17.31
C VAL A 174 -0.96 -14.12 17.73
N ARG A 175 0.31 -14.05 18.14
CA ARG A 175 1.07 -15.20 18.64
C ARG A 175 0.53 -15.74 19.96
N ALA A 176 -0.03 -14.88 20.81
CA ALA A 176 -0.70 -15.26 22.05
C ALA A 176 -2.13 -15.80 21.82
N GLY A 177 -2.66 -15.74 20.59
CA GLY A 177 -4.01 -16.17 20.27
C GLY A 177 -5.11 -15.14 20.58
N ASP A 178 -4.74 -13.92 21.01
CA ASP A 178 -5.68 -12.84 21.28
C ASP A 178 -5.99 -12.04 20.01
N ASP A 179 -6.70 -12.69 19.08
CA ASP A 179 -7.09 -12.08 17.81
C ASP A 179 -8.03 -10.88 17.99
N ARG A 180 -8.80 -10.84 19.09
CA ARG A 180 -9.74 -9.75 19.37
C ARG A 180 -8.97 -8.46 19.67
N SER A 181 -8.03 -8.50 20.61
CA SER A 181 -7.22 -7.33 20.94
C SER A 181 -6.31 -6.94 19.77
N ALA A 182 -5.80 -7.91 19.02
CA ALA A 182 -5.00 -7.64 17.83
C ALA A 182 -5.81 -6.87 16.75
N ARG A 183 -7.06 -7.27 16.50
CA ARG A 183 -7.95 -6.56 15.55
C ARG A 183 -8.28 -5.14 16.00
N ALA A 184 -8.49 -4.93 17.30
CA ALA A 184 -8.81 -3.61 17.85
C ALA A 184 -7.67 -2.58 17.68
N LEU A 185 -6.45 -3.04 17.40
CA LEU A 185 -5.28 -2.19 17.15
C LEU A 185 -5.00 -1.97 15.65
N LEU A 186 -5.70 -2.66 14.75
CA LEU A 186 -5.49 -2.46 13.32
C LEU A 186 -5.90 -1.04 12.91
N PRO A 187 -5.18 -0.41 11.97
CA PRO A 187 -5.64 0.83 11.35
C PRO A 187 -7.04 0.63 10.73
N ASP A 188 -7.93 1.62 10.90
CA ASP A 188 -9.29 1.62 10.32
C ASP A 188 -9.23 1.91 8.81
N GLU A 189 -8.78 0.91 8.05
CA GLU A 189 -8.62 0.97 6.60
C GLU A 189 -9.98 0.75 5.92
N ARG A 190 -10.53 1.84 5.38
CA ARG A 190 -11.83 1.86 4.69
C ARG A 190 -11.64 1.86 3.18
N PRO A 191 -12.66 1.47 2.39
CA PRO A 191 -12.61 1.60 0.94
C PRO A 191 -12.23 3.02 0.53
N TYR A 192 -11.12 3.16 -0.18
CA TYR A 192 -10.66 4.46 -0.65
C TYR A 192 -11.49 4.89 -1.87
N PRO A 193 -12.11 6.09 -1.85
CA PRO A 193 -12.99 6.56 -2.91
C PRO A 193 -12.18 7.14 -4.07
N ALA A 194 -11.34 6.31 -4.69
CA ALA A 194 -10.63 6.68 -5.91
C ALA A 194 -11.65 6.99 -7.03
N PRO A 195 -11.41 8.00 -7.87
CA PRO A 195 -12.26 8.26 -9.03
C PRO A 195 -12.34 7.02 -9.94
N GLU A 196 -13.53 6.68 -10.43
CA GLU A 196 -13.74 5.45 -11.20
C GLU A 196 -12.90 5.47 -12.49
N GLU A 197 -12.77 6.63 -13.14
CA GLU A 197 -11.92 6.81 -14.30
C GLU A 197 -10.44 6.51 -14.02
N ALA A 198 -9.99 6.73 -12.79
CA ALA A 198 -8.62 6.44 -12.38
C ALA A 198 -8.36 4.93 -12.21
N LEU A 199 -9.41 4.11 -12.11
CA LEU A 199 -9.31 2.67 -11.85
C LEU A 199 -9.79 1.79 -13.00
N ALA A 200 -10.58 2.34 -13.94
CA ALA A 200 -11.15 1.59 -15.06
C ALA A 200 -10.11 0.87 -15.92
N HIS A 201 -8.93 1.48 -16.11
CA HIS A 201 -7.81 0.90 -16.87
C HIS A 201 -6.91 -0.02 -16.05
N LEU A 202 -7.30 -0.32 -14.79
CA LEU A 202 -6.48 -1.03 -13.81
C LEU A 202 -7.20 -2.24 -13.20
N ARG A 203 -8.41 -2.63 -13.64
CA ARG A 203 -9.17 -3.74 -13.04
C ARG A 203 -9.86 -4.61 -14.08
#